data_AF-Q29FT5-F1
#
_entry.id   AF-Q29FT5-F1
#
_cell.length_a   1.000
_cell.length_b   1.000
_cell.length_c   1.000
_cell.angle_alpha   90.00
_cell.angle_beta   90.00
_cell.angle_gamma   90.00
#
_symmetry.space_group_name_H-M   'P 1'
#
loop_
_entity.id
_entity.type
_entity.pdbx_description
1 polymer ?
#
loop_
_entity_poly.entity_id
_entity_poly.type
_entity_poly.pdbx_seq_one_letter_code
_entity_poly.pdbx_strand_id
1 'polypeptide(L)'
;MLRRTACLRHLNRRTAVYGSRTVQSSFVMSKCCCTATTTITTPVLNSSPPRHNSVLTLNGGKSMATGRTPAAPSPHIAVTPETRARIEQRQQTAFDFFDETLQLYGVEELIFCFNGGKDCTVLLDLLMRYCRQQGISSREIPMLYIKSDDAFAEIDEFVARCVEHYNVQLIEYEESLKEALTHMSADMPRIKAVFVGSRNTDPYCEHLSPMQPTDNGWPPMMRLNPLLEWSYHDVWHYIHMNCVAYCPLYNKGYTSIGYRSNTVPNPHLKRLDLTSPCSGAEGDYRPAWELADPTQERDGRLQRK
;
A
#
# COMPACT_ATOMS: atom_id res chain seq x y z
N MET A 1 55.15 6.87 -35.86
CA MET A 1 54.23 6.16 -36.78
C MET A 1 52.86 6.13 -36.10
N LEU A 2 52.06 7.19 -36.22
CA LEU A 2 50.98 7.44 -37.21
C LEU A 2 49.65 6.76 -36.84
N ARG A 3 48.60 7.62 -36.81
CA ARG A 3 47.13 7.37 -36.85
C ARG A 3 46.46 7.28 -35.46
N ARG A 4 45.32 7.93 -35.20
CA ARG A 4 44.37 8.71 -36.03
C ARG A 4 43.47 9.55 -35.11
N THR A 5 43.24 10.80 -35.50
CA THR A 5 42.18 11.71 -35.05
C THR A 5 40.81 11.25 -35.56
N ALA A 6 39.76 11.39 -34.74
CA ALA A 6 38.36 11.23 -35.13
C ALA A 6 37.54 12.46 -34.70
N CYS A 7 36.64 12.84 -35.59
CA CYS A 7 36.00 14.14 -35.72
C CYS A 7 34.57 14.12 -35.12
N LEU A 8 34.21 15.18 -34.40
CA LEU A 8 32.85 15.48 -33.96
C LEU A 8 31.98 15.90 -35.16
N ARG A 9 30.74 15.41 -35.24
CA ARG A 9 29.68 16.03 -36.03
C ARG A 9 28.41 16.19 -35.19
N HIS A 10 28.07 17.47 -34.97
CA HIS A 10 26.75 17.96 -34.63
C HIS A 10 25.73 17.61 -35.72
N LEU A 11 24.50 17.28 -35.32
CA LEU A 11 23.33 17.29 -36.20
C LEU A 11 22.26 18.24 -35.63
N ASN A 12 21.80 19.09 -36.54
CA ASN A 12 20.97 20.26 -36.32
C ASN A 12 19.48 19.92 -36.19
N ARG A 13 18.79 20.76 -35.42
CA ARG A 13 17.33 20.91 -35.34
C ARG A 13 16.71 21.24 -36.71
N ARG A 14 15.53 20.68 -36.99
CA ARG A 14 14.51 21.30 -37.85
C ARG A 14 13.13 21.15 -37.23
N THR A 15 12.49 22.29 -37.03
CA THR A 15 11.06 22.50 -36.72
C THR A 15 10.21 22.39 -37.98
N ALA A 16 9.01 21.83 -37.88
CA ALA A 16 7.91 22.05 -38.83
C ALA A 16 6.56 22.06 -38.08
N VAL A 17 5.68 22.95 -38.53
CA VAL A 17 4.45 23.44 -37.89
C VAL A 17 3.23 22.97 -38.69
N TYR A 18 2.18 22.57 -37.96
CA TYR A 18 0.73 22.50 -38.25
C TYR A 18 0.16 21.75 -39.48
N GLY A 19 -0.90 20.99 -39.21
CA GLY A 19 -1.83 20.47 -40.21
C GLY A 19 -2.94 19.59 -39.61
N SER A 20 -4.00 20.23 -39.10
CA SER A 20 -5.23 19.58 -38.60
C SER A 20 -5.94 18.76 -39.69
N ARG A 21 -6.24 17.48 -39.42
CA ARG A 21 -7.36 16.77 -40.06
C ARG A 21 -7.99 15.77 -39.10
N THR A 22 -9.21 16.13 -38.70
CA THR A 22 -10.21 15.27 -38.07
C THR A 22 -10.57 14.13 -39.02
N VAL A 23 -10.45 12.88 -38.58
CA VAL A 23 -11.07 11.73 -39.24
C VAL A 23 -11.97 11.06 -38.20
N GLN A 24 -13.27 11.31 -38.32
CA GLN A 24 -14.30 10.47 -37.72
C GLN A 24 -14.26 9.10 -38.42
N SER A 25 -14.04 8.04 -37.65
CA SER A 25 -14.34 6.67 -38.07
C SER A 25 -15.43 6.14 -37.14
N SER A 26 -16.65 6.13 -37.66
CA SER A 26 -17.80 5.44 -37.11
C SER A 26 -17.63 3.94 -37.32
N PHE A 27 -17.36 3.20 -36.24
CA PHE A 27 -17.33 1.75 -36.27
C PHE A 27 -18.77 1.23 -36.09
N VAL A 28 -19.30 0.64 -37.16
CA VAL A 28 -20.61 -0.01 -37.21
C VAL A 28 -20.47 -1.42 -36.63
N MET A 29 -21.14 -1.68 -35.51
CA MET A 29 -21.33 -3.03 -34.95
C MET A 29 -22.22 -3.86 -35.90
N SER A 30 -21.65 -4.90 -36.51
CA SER A 30 -22.42 -5.93 -37.19
C SER A 30 -22.78 -7.05 -36.21
N LYS A 31 -24.09 -7.27 -36.05
CA LYS A 31 -24.69 -8.40 -35.34
C LYS A 31 -24.54 -9.65 -36.20
N CYS A 32 -23.93 -10.70 -35.67
CA CYS A 32 -24.12 -12.06 -36.15
C CYS A 32 -23.96 -13.02 -34.97
N CYS A 33 -25.07 -13.56 -34.46
CA CYS A 33 -25.05 -14.68 -33.54
C CYS A 33 -26.13 -15.66 -34.00
N CYS A 34 -25.68 -16.73 -34.65
CA CYS A 34 -26.50 -17.85 -35.07
C CYS A 34 -26.80 -18.73 -33.85
N THR A 35 -28.09 -18.99 -33.67
CA THR A 35 -28.66 -20.03 -32.81
C THR A 35 -28.21 -21.42 -33.26
N ALA A 36 -27.71 -22.24 -32.32
CA ALA A 36 -27.67 -23.69 -32.46
C ALA A 36 -28.01 -24.33 -31.11
N THR A 37 -29.20 -24.91 -31.07
CA THR A 37 -29.74 -25.73 -29.98
C THR A 37 -29.29 -27.17 -30.21
N THR A 38 -28.57 -27.77 -29.25
CA THR A 38 -28.38 -29.22 -29.22
C THR A 38 -28.58 -29.73 -27.79
N THR A 39 -29.70 -30.43 -27.61
CA THR A 39 -30.06 -31.20 -26.42
C THR A 39 -29.34 -32.54 -26.44
N ILE A 40 -28.61 -32.89 -25.38
CA ILE A 40 -28.21 -34.27 -25.09
C ILE A 40 -28.48 -34.54 -23.61
N THR A 41 -29.15 -35.66 -23.35
CA THR A 41 -29.68 -36.09 -22.05
C THR A 41 -28.91 -37.32 -21.54
N THR A 42 -28.92 -37.48 -20.20
CA THR A 42 -28.63 -38.67 -19.35
C THR A 42 -27.21 -38.83 -18.78
N PRO A 43 -27.04 -39.56 -17.65
CA PRO A 43 -27.67 -39.37 -16.34
C PRO A 43 -26.64 -39.22 -15.19
N VAL A 44 -27.03 -38.54 -14.11
CA VAL A 44 -26.17 -38.26 -12.94
C VAL A 44 -26.23 -39.39 -11.92
N LEU A 45 -25.06 -39.94 -11.56
CA LEU A 45 -24.84 -40.80 -10.40
C LEU A 45 -24.67 -39.93 -9.13
N ASN A 46 -25.34 -40.35 -8.06
CA ASN A 46 -25.19 -39.86 -6.70
C ASN A 46 -23.77 -40.06 -6.15
N SER A 47 -23.15 -38.99 -5.63
CA SER A 47 -22.40 -39.05 -4.37
C SER A 47 -22.16 -37.64 -3.82
N SER A 48 -22.51 -37.47 -2.54
CA SER A 48 -22.56 -36.21 -1.80
C SER A 48 -21.18 -35.67 -1.43
N PRO A 49 -20.97 -34.34 -1.38
CA PRO A 49 -19.78 -33.72 -0.76
C PRO A 49 -20.01 -33.38 0.73
N PRO A 50 -18.94 -33.24 1.54
CA PRO A 50 -19.06 -32.86 2.95
C PRO A 50 -19.39 -31.36 3.09
N ARG A 51 -20.39 -31.08 3.93
CA ARG A 51 -20.82 -29.73 4.33
C ARG A 51 -20.07 -29.33 5.59
N HIS A 52 -19.55 -28.10 5.65
CA HIS A 52 -19.67 -27.20 6.80
C HIS A 52 -19.34 -25.76 6.35
N ASN A 53 -20.35 -25.06 5.84
CA ASN A 53 -20.40 -23.60 5.78
C ASN A 53 -21.71 -23.19 6.44
N SER A 54 -21.63 -22.57 7.63
CA SER A 54 -22.78 -22.00 8.32
C SER A 54 -23.05 -20.60 7.77
N VAL A 55 -24.05 -20.50 6.89
CA VAL A 55 -24.70 -19.25 6.51
C VAL A 55 -25.79 -18.97 7.55
N LEU A 56 -25.62 -17.92 8.35
CA LEU A 56 -26.68 -17.40 9.22
C LEU A 56 -27.35 -16.21 8.54
N THR A 57 -28.56 -16.44 8.05
CA THR A 57 -29.53 -15.41 7.64
C THR A 57 -30.26 -14.90 8.88
N LEU A 58 -30.24 -13.59 9.12
CA LEU A 58 -31.15 -12.91 10.04
C LEU A 58 -31.87 -11.78 9.31
N ASN A 59 -33.19 -11.89 9.23
CA ASN A 59 -34.10 -10.88 8.74
C ASN A 59 -34.64 -10.03 9.91
N GLY A 60 -34.67 -8.71 9.73
CA GLY A 60 -35.82 -7.88 10.12
C GLY A 60 -35.81 -7.16 11.48
N GLY A 61 -35.39 -5.89 11.46
CA GLY A 61 -36.17 -4.78 12.01
C GLY A 61 -35.91 -4.32 13.46
N LYS A 62 -35.23 -3.18 13.60
CA LYS A 62 -35.84 -1.91 14.05
C LYS A 62 -34.80 -0.77 14.04
N SER A 63 -35.21 0.32 13.40
CA SER A 63 -34.52 1.60 13.34
C SER A 63 -34.45 2.24 14.73
N MET A 64 -33.23 2.50 15.22
CA MET A 64 -32.97 3.50 16.25
C MET A 64 -31.90 4.44 15.70
N ALA A 65 -32.30 5.70 15.54
CA ALA A 65 -31.43 6.78 15.17
C ALA A 65 -30.40 7.02 16.29
N THR A 66 -29.18 6.53 16.11
CA THR A 66 -28.04 6.93 16.93
C THR A 66 -27.47 8.21 16.33
N GLY A 67 -27.66 9.33 17.03
CA GLY A 67 -27.03 10.60 16.70
C GLY A 67 -25.52 10.41 16.55
N ARG A 68 -25.01 10.60 15.34
CA ARG A 68 -23.58 10.80 15.11
C ARG A 68 -23.23 12.14 15.72
N THR A 69 -22.65 12.13 16.91
CA THR A 69 -21.79 13.24 17.34
C THR A 69 -20.68 13.36 16.30
N PRO A 70 -20.47 14.52 15.67
CA PRO A 70 -19.32 14.71 14.79
C PRO A 70 -18.06 14.46 15.63
N ALA A 71 -17.22 13.54 15.19
CA ALA A 71 -15.88 13.41 15.76
C ALA A 71 -15.22 14.79 15.68
N ALA A 72 -14.65 15.27 16.79
CA ALA A 72 -13.92 16.52 16.82
C ALA A 72 -12.85 16.49 15.71
N PRO A 73 -12.68 17.58 14.93
CA PRO A 73 -11.67 17.61 13.87
C PRO A 73 -10.29 17.39 14.49
N SER A 74 -9.62 16.31 14.09
CA SER A 74 -8.23 16.06 14.44
C SER A 74 -7.41 17.30 14.07
N PRO A 75 -6.46 17.75 14.89
CA PRO A 75 -5.67 18.93 14.60
C PRO A 75 -4.98 18.75 13.23
N HIS A 76 -5.42 19.53 12.25
CA HIS A 76 -4.91 19.43 10.89
C HIS A 76 -3.45 19.89 10.86
N ILE A 77 -2.56 19.04 10.35
CA ILE A 77 -1.19 19.45 10.02
C ILE A 77 -1.28 20.64 9.06
N ALA A 78 -0.65 21.76 9.39
CA ALA A 78 -0.60 22.91 8.50
C ALA A 78 0.27 22.57 7.28
N VAL A 79 -0.35 22.52 6.10
CA VAL A 79 0.33 22.21 4.84
C VAL A 79 0.61 23.49 4.08
N THR A 80 1.88 23.90 4.00
CA THR A 80 2.29 25.06 3.19
C THR A 80 2.18 24.75 1.69
N PRO A 81 2.08 25.76 0.81
CA PRO A 81 2.11 25.55 -0.64
C PRO A 81 3.36 24.78 -1.11
N GLU A 82 4.52 25.04 -0.52
CA GLU A 82 5.77 24.36 -0.83
C GLU A 82 5.72 22.88 -0.41
N THR A 83 5.17 22.62 0.77
CA THR A 83 4.96 21.25 1.26
C THR A 83 4.01 20.50 0.32
N ARG A 84 2.89 21.12 -0.06
CA ARG A 84 1.95 20.55 -1.02
C ARG A 84 2.62 20.19 -2.34
N ALA A 85 3.36 21.12 -2.93
CA ALA A 85 4.05 20.89 -4.20
C ALA A 85 5.07 19.74 -4.08
N ARG A 86 5.80 19.65 -2.96
CA ARG A 86 6.73 18.54 -2.70
C ARG A 86 6.01 17.19 -2.63
N ILE A 87 4.88 17.11 -1.93
CA ILE A 87 4.10 15.86 -1.82
C ILE A 87 3.47 15.47 -3.15
N GLU A 88 2.96 16.43 -3.92
CA GLU A 88 2.44 16.18 -5.26
C GLU A 88 3.54 15.68 -6.21
N GLN A 89 4.76 16.24 -6.12
CA GLN A 89 5.93 15.73 -6.85
C GLN A 89 6.27 14.29 -6.43
N ARG A 90 6.30 13.99 -5.13
CA ARG A 90 6.56 12.63 -4.61
C ARG A 90 5.53 11.63 -5.10
N GLN A 91 4.26 12.02 -5.15
CA GLN A 91 3.19 11.21 -5.74
C GLN A 91 3.43 10.95 -7.24
N GLN A 92 3.78 11.98 -8.00
CA GLN A 92 4.05 11.82 -9.44
C GLN A 92 5.23 10.88 -9.68
N THR A 93 6.33 11.01 -8.91
CA THR A 93 7.47 10.07 -8.99
C THR A 93 7.06 8.62 -8.70
N ALA A 94 6.16 8.40 -7.74
CA ALA A 94 5.65 7.05 -7.48
C ALA A 94 4.80 6.52 -8.66
N PHE A 95 4.03 7.38 -9.33
CA PHE A 95 3.23 6.98 -10.49
C PHE A 95 4.11 6.67 -11.71
N ASP A 96 5.14 7.48 -11.94
CA ASP A 96 6.14 7.21 -13.00
C ASP A 96 6.83 5.86 -12.75
N PHE A 97 7.12 5.53 -11.48
CA PHE A 97 7.67 4.23 -11.09
C PHE A 97 6.68 3.08 -11.33
N PHE A 98 5.38 3.28 -11.11
CA PHE A 98 4.36 2.28 -11.43
C PHE A 98 4.22 2.06 -12.94
N ASP A 99 4.31 3.12 -13.75
CA ASP A 99 4.36 3.02 -15.21
C ASP A 99 5.57 2.19 -15.66
N GLU A 100 6.76 2.43 -15.10
CA GLU A 100 7.97 1.62 -15.37
C GLU A 100 7.77 0.16 -14.95
N THR A 101 7.16 -0.06 -13.78
CA THR A 101 6.87 -1.41 -13.29
C THR A 101 5.96 -2.18 -14.25
N LEU A 102 4.89 -1.56 -14.75
CA LEU A 102 3.94 -2.19 -15.68
C LEU A 102 4.49 -2.38 -17.10
N GLN A 103 5.63 -1.76 -17.45
CA GLN A 103 6.38 -2.10 -18.66
C GLN A 103 7.19 -3.40 -18.51
N LEU A 104 7.52 -3.77 -17.28
CA LEU A 104 8.37 -4.92 -16.96
C LEU A 104 7.58 -6.15 -16.50
N TYR A 105 6.43 -5.94 -15.87
CA TYR A 105 5.62 -6.99 -15.25
C TYR A 105 4.14 -6.83 -15.62
N GLY A 106 3.47 -7.96 -15.87
CA GLY A 106 2.01 -8.03 -15.91
C GLY A 106 1.42 -7.79 -14.52
N VAL A 107 0.19 -7.29 -14.44
CA VAL A 107 -0.47 -7.01 -13.15
C VAL A 107 -0.60 -8.27 -12.30
N GLU A 108 -0.86 -9.42 -12.94
CA GLU A 108 -0.93 -10.74 -12.33
C GLU A 108 0.41 -11.28 -11.80
N GLU A 109 1.51 -10.58 -12.07
CA GLU A 109 2.86 -10.90 -11.60
C GLU A 109 3.26 -10.05 -10.39
N LEU A 110 2.38 -9.14 -9.95
CA LEU A 110 2.63 -8.19 -8.88
C LEU A 110 1.87 -8.56 -7.61
N ILE A 111 2.52 -8.34 -6.47
CA ILE A 111 1.89 -8.39 -5.16
C ILE A 111 2.33 -7.20 -4.31
N PHE A 112 1.53 -6.83 -3.32
CA PHE A 112 1.84 -5.74 -2.39
C PHE A 112 1.97 -6.25 -0.95
N CYS A 113 3.11 -6.01 -0.31
CA CYS A 113 3.33 -6.38 1.09
C CYS A 113 2.81 -5.27 2.03
N PHE A 114 1.84 -5.61 2.87
CA PHE A 114 1.20 -4.71 3.81
C PHE A 114 1.40 -5.17 5.25
N ASN A 115 1.70 -4.25 6.16
CA ASN A 115 1.84 -4.55 7.59
C ASN A 115 0.97 -3.67 8.51
N GLY A 116 0.07 -2.85 7.92
CA GLY A 116 -0.79 -1.92 8.66
C GLY A 116 -0.09 -0.64 9.16
N GLY A 117 1.22 -0.50 8.93
CA GLY A 117 1.98 0.70 9.27
C GLY A 117 1.72 1.86 8.31
N LYS A 118 2.06 3.08 8.74
CA LYS A 118 1.86 4.32 7.98
C LYS A 118 2.50 4.32 6.58
N ASP A 119 3.69 3.73 6.45
CA ASP A 119 4.47 3.81 5.21
C ASP A 119 3.86 2.92 4.12
N CYS A 120 3.56 1.67 4.46
CA CYS A 120 2.81 0.78 3.56
C CYS A 120 1.38 1.27 3.31
N THR A 121 0.76 2.01 4.24
CA THR A 121 -0.55 2.64 4.02
C THR A 121 -0.49 3.72 2.93
N VAL A 122 0.56 4.55 2.93
CA VAL A 122 0.79 5.52 1.85
C VAL A 122 1.03 4.81 0.53
N LEU A 123 1.85 3.76 0.51
CA LEU A 123 2.08 2.98 -0.71
C LEU A 123 0.78 2.33 -1.23
N LEU A 124 -0.03 1.76 -0.36
CA LEU A 124 -1.33 1.19 -0.73
C LEU A 124 -2.24 2.25 -1.37
N ASP A 125 -2.42 3.41 -0.74
CA ASP A 125 -3.26 4.48 -1.28
C ASP A 125 -2.75 4.98 -2.64
N LEU A 126 -1.43 5.19 -2.77
CA LEU A 126 -0.80 5.56 -4.04
C LEU A 126 -1.08 4.54 -5.13
N LEU A 127 -0.80 3.25 -4.87
CA LEU A 127 -0.99 2.18 -5.83
C LEU A 127 -2.46 2.04 -6.24
N MET A 128 -3.39 2.07 -5.28
CA MET A 128 -4.82 1.94 -5.56
C MET A 128 -5.37 3.15 -6.33
N ARG A 129 -4.88 4.36 -6.06
CA ARG A 129 -5.21 5.56 -6.85
C ARG A 129 -4.72 5.43 -8.28
N TYR A 130 -3.49 4.95 -8.47
CA TYR A 130 -2.91 4.70 -9.78
C TYR A 130 -3.70 3.63 -10.54
N CYS A 131 -3.96 2.46 -9.93
CA CYS A 131 -4.77 1.39 -10.54
C CYS A 131 -6.13 1.90 -11.00
N ARG A 132 -6.82 2.69 -10.16
CA ARG A 132 -8.10 3.31 -10.53
C ARG A 132 -7.99 4.25 -11.75
N GLN A 133 -6.90 5.02 -11.87
CA GLN A 133 -6.68 5.89 -13.04
C GLN A 133 -6.42 5.09 -14.31
N GLN A 134 -5.77 3.94 -14.19
CA GLN A 134 -5.47 3.04 -15.32
C GLN A 134 -6.61 2.06 -15.65
N GLY A 135 -7.71 2.07 -14.88
CA GLY A 135 -8.81 1.11 -15.04
C GLY A 135 -8.45 -0.32 -14.61
N ILE A 136 -7.38 -0.49 -13.81
CA ILE A 136 -6.96 -1.77 -13.23
C ILE A 136 -7.78 -2.01 -11.97
N SER A 137 -8.35 -3.21 -11.84
CA SER A 137 -9.09 -3.58 -10.63
C SER A 137 -8.12 -3.75 -9.46
N SER A 138 -8.46 -3.20 -8.29
CA SER A 138 -7.65 -3.33 -7.08
C SER A 138 -7.45 -4.78 -6.62
N ARG A 139 -8.30 -5.71 -7.08
CA ARG A 139 -8.16 -7.15 -6.83
C ARG A 139 -7.07 -7.82 -7.67
N GLU A 140 -6.59 -7.18 -8.73
CA GLU A 140 -5.58 -7.78 -9.63
C GLU A 140 -4.17 -7.75 -9.03
N ILE A 141 -3.90 -6.87 -8.08
CA ILE A 141 -2.66 -6.86 -7.29
C ILE A 141 -3.03 -7.25 -5.86
N PRO A 142 -2.82 -8.52 -5.46
CA PRO A 142 -3.16 -8.96 -4.12
C PRO A 142 -2.32 -8.27 -3.03
N MET A 143 -2.87 -8.22 -1.83
CA MET A 143 -2.22 -7.77 -0.62
C MET A 143 -1.73 -8.97 0.17
N LEU A 144 -0.42 -9.08 0.38
CA LEU A 144 0.20 -10.01 1.32
C LEU A 144 0.23 -9.38 2.71
N TYR A 145 -0.31 -10.09 3.70
CA TYR A 145 -0.26 -9.74 5.11
C TYR A 145 0.32 -10.90 5.93
N ILE A 146 1.30 -10.58 6.76
CA ILE A 146 1.90 -11.53 7.70
C ILE A 146 1.30 -11.28 9.08
N LYS A 147 0.45 -12.20 9.52
CA LYS A 147 -0.23 -12.15 10.80
C LYS A 147 0.66 -12.69 11.91
N SER A 148 0.55 -12.10 13.09
CA SER A 148 1.32 -12.51 14.26
C SER A 148 0.48 -12.35 15.53
N ASP A 149 0.52 -13.32 16.42
CA ASP A 149 -0.13 -13.27 17.75
C ASP A 149 0.41 -12.15 18.66
N ASP A 150 1.59 -11.64 18.34
CA ASP A 150 2.22 -10.51 19.03
C ASP A 150 2.02 -9.18 18.27
N ALA A 151 1.14 -9.13 17.27
CA ALA A 151 0.68 -7.88 16.68
C ALA A 151 -0.27 -7.14 17.64
N PHE A 152 -0.42 -5.83 17.42
CA PHE A 152 -1.47 -5.06 18.08
C PHE A 152 -2.81 -5.38 17.41
N ALA A 153 -3.88 -5.56 18.19
CA ALA A 153 -5.22 -5.77 17.64
C ALA A 153 -5.65 -4.61 16.72
N GLU A 154 -5.26 -3.37 17.04
CA GLU A 154 -5.55 -2.21 16.19
C GLU A 154 -4.87 -2.26 14.82
N ILE A 155 -3.81 -3.06 14.63
CA ILE A 155 -3.20 -3.30 13.32
C ILE A 155 -4.08 -4.26 12.52
N ASP A 156 -4.47 -5.39 13.10
CA ASP A 156 -5.30 -6.40 12.43
C ASP A 156 -6.67 -5.80 12.03
N GLU A 157 -7.29 -5.04 12.94
CA GLU A 157 -8.53 -4.29 12.67
C GLU A 157 -8.33 -3.25 11.57
N PHE A 158 -7.17 -2.61 11.51
CA PHE A 158 -6.88 -1.63 10.47
C PHE A 158 -6.63 -2.30 9.11
N VAL A 159 -5.94 -3.44 9.08
CA VAL A 159 -5.76 -4.25 7.86
C VAL A 159 -7.10 -4.68 7.30
N ALA A 160 -8.00 -5.20 8.14
CA ALA A 160 -9.35 -5.58 7.72
C ALA A 160 -10.12 -4.40 7.11
N ARG A 161 -10.03 -3.21 7.72
CA ARG A 161 -10.63 -1.98 7.17
C ARG A 161 -10.02 -1.56 5.82
N CYS A 162 -8.70 -1.70 5.65
CA CYS A 162 -8.04 -1.41 4.37
C CYS A 162 -8.51 -2.38 3.27
N VAL A 163 -8.64 -3.68 3.59
CA VAL A 163 -9.13 -4.69 2.64
C VAL A 163 -10.54 -4.35 2.14
N GLU A 164 -11.45 -3.99 3.04
CA GLU A 164 -12.80 -3.56 2.68
C GLU A 164 -12.80 -2.24 1.89
N HIS A 165 -12.07 -1.24 2.38
CA HIS A 165 -12.06 0.11 1.79
C HIS A 165 -11.50 0.13 0.36
N TYR A 166 -10.38 -0.54 0.12
CA TYR A 166 -9.73 -0.61 -1.19
C TYR A 166 -10.24 -1.77 -2.05
N ASN A 167 -11.06 -2.66 -1.50
CA ASN A 167 -11.57 -3.87 -2.16
C ASN A 167 -10.44 -4.74 -2.77
N VAL A 168 -9.34 -4.88 -2.04
CA VAL A 168 -8.17 -5.69 -2.46
C VAL A 168 -8.37 -7.16 -2.11
N GLN A 169 -7.71 -8.06 -2.84
CA GLN A 169 -7.63 -9.47 -2.46
C GLN A 169 -6.58 -9.64 -1.35
N LEU A 170 -6.96 -10.16 -0.18
CA LEU A 170 -6.03 -10.46 0.91
C LEU A 170 -5.47 -11.89 0.77
N ILE A 171 -4.16 -12.02 0.95
CA ILE A 171 -3.43 -13.27 1.15
C ILE A 171 -2.77 -13.17 2.53
N GLU A 172 -3.11 -14.08 3.43
CA GLU A 172 -2.67 -14.07 4.82
C GLU A 172 -1.81 -15.31 5.11
N TYR A 173 -0.69 -15.09 5.81
CA TYR A 173 0.18 -16.14 6.35
C TYR A 173 0.51 -15.82 7.81
N GLU A 174 0.76 -16.84 8.63
CA GLU A 174 1.09 -16.69 10.06
C GLU A 174 2.60 -16.89 10.36
N GLU A 175 3.37 -17.27 9.35
CA GLU A 175 4.80 -17.57 9.42
C GLU A 175 5.65 -16.34 9.09
N SER A 176 6.99 -16.47 9.13
CA SER A 176 7.84 -15.33 8.78
C SER A 176 7.64 -14.89 7.34
N LEU A 177 7.88 -13.60 7.03
CA LEU A 177 7.78 -13.10 5.65
C LEU A 177 8.59 -13.94 4.66
N LYS A 178 9.77 -14.43 5.07
CA LYS A 178 10.61 -15.27 4.22
C LYS A 178 9.95 -16.61 3.91
N GLU A 179 9.37 -17.26 4.91
CA GLU A 179 8.66 -18.53 4.75
C GLU A 179 7.40 -18.33 3.91
N ALA A 180 6.60 -17.30 4.20
CA ALA A 180 5.40 -16.94 3.45
C ALA A 180 5.71 -16.69 1.97
N LEU A 181 6.76 -15.91 1.65
CA LEU A 181 7.19 -15.72 0.27
C LEU A 181 7.66 -17.04 -0.37
N THR A 182 8.25 -17.96 0.41
CA THR A 182 8.70 -19.27 -0.09
C THR A 182 7.52 -20.15 -0.47
N HIS A 183 6.49 -20.23 0.38
CA HIS A 183 5.24 -20.93 0.10
C HIS A 183 4.50 -20.31 -1.08
N MET A 184 4.39 -18.98 -1.09
CA MET A 184 3.76 -18.25 -2.18
C MET A 184 4.46 -18.48 -3.53
N SER A 185 5.78 -18.66 -3.54
CA SER A 185 6.51 -18.98 -4.78
C SER A 185 6.06 -20.30 -5.41
N ALA A 186 5.59 -21.24 -4.60
CA ALA A 186 5.03 -22.52 -5.06
C ALA A 186 3.54 -22.40 -5.41
N ASP A 187 2.76 -21.74 -4.55
CA ASP A 187 1.30 -21.65 -4.68
C ASP A 187 0.85 -20.65 -5.77
N MET A 188 1.65 -19.61 -6.00
CA MET A 188 1.39 -18.49 -6.89
C MET A 188 2.60 -18.21 -7.81
N PRO A 189 2.98 -19.17 -8.67
CA PRO A 189 4.23 -19.11 -9.45
C PRO A 189 4.28 -17.99 -10.50
N ARG A 190 3.18 -17.26 -10.72
CA ARG A 190 3.16 -16.09 -11.60
C ARG A 190 3.69 -14.83 -10.93
N ILE A 191 3.62 -14.74 -9.59
CA ILE A 191 4.08 -13.57 -8.86
C ILE A 191 5.62 -13.50 -8.97
N LYS A 192 6.12 -12.39 -9.49
CA LYS A 192 7.55 -12.14 -9.74
C LYS A 192 8.08 -10.94 -8.99
N ALA A 193 7.22 -9.99 -8.64
CA ALA A 193 7.64 -8.77 -7.96
C ALA A 193 6.71 -8.39 -6.81
N VAL A 194 7.29 -7.81 -5.77
CA VAL A 194 6.62 -7.42 -4.53
C VAL A 194 6.88 -5.95 -4.23
N PHE A 195 5.81 -5.17 -4.09
CA PHE A 195 5.87 -3.81 -3.58
C PHE A 195 6.08 -3.80 -2.07
N VAL A 196 7.02 -2.96 -1.60
CA VAL A 196 7.38 -2.82 -0.19
C VAL A 196 7.45 -1.33 0.19
N GLY A 197 6.84 -0.99 1.31
CA GLY A 197 6.76 0.39 1.82
C GLY A 197 7.97 0.84 2.64
N SER A 198 9.19 0.55 2.18
CA SER A 198 10.44 0.94 2.86
C SER A 198 10.91 2.35 2.46
N ARG A 199 11.58 3.04 3.38
CA ARG A 199 12.29 4.30 3.18
C ARG A 199 13.79 4.12 3.43
N ASN A 200 14.63 4.97 2.85
CA ASN A 200 16.09 4.94 3.05
C ASN A 200 16.51 5.17 4.51
N THR A 201 15.65 5.78 5.31
CA THR A 201 15.87 6.02 6.74
C THR A 201 15.45 4.84 7.62
N ASP A 202 14.84 3.80 7.05
CA ASP A 202 14.51 2.60 7.80
C ASP A 202 15.78 1.73 8.02
N PRO A 203 15.85 0.95 9.12
CA PRO A 203 17.01 0.09 9.37
C PRO A 203 17.32 -0.83 8.19
N TYR A 204 18.59 -0.92 7.84
CA TYR A 204 19.11 -1.75 6.74
C TYR A 204 18.65 -1.33 5.33
N CYS A 205 18.03 -0.14 5.18
CA CYS A 205 17.48 0.32 3.90
C CYS A 205 18.29 1.43 3.20
N GLU A 206 19.43 1.83 3.76
CA GLU A 206 20.23 2.99 3.29
C GLU A 206 20.79 2.86 1.88
N HIS A 207 20.96 1.62 1.39
CA HIS A 207 21.58 1.31 0.10
C HIS A 207 20.66 0.50 -0.83
N LEU A 208 19.34 0.54 -0.58
CA LEU A 208 18.40 -0.14 -1.45
C LEU A 208 18.23 0.63 -2.76
N SER A 209 18.05 -0.12 -3.85
CA SER A 209 17.62 0.43 -5.13
C SER A 209 16.10 0.41 -5.23
N PRO A 210 15.48 1.33 -6.02
CA PRO A 210 14.05 1.35 -6.27
C PRO A 210 13.51 -0.01 -6.76
N MET A 211 14.26 -0.69 -7.62
CA MET A 211 14.05 -2.08 -7.99
C MET A 211 15.30 -2.88 -7.66
N GLN A 212 15.17 -3.94 -6.86
CA GLN A 212 16.29 -4.83 -6.55
C GLN A 212 15.82 -6.27 -6.29
N PRO A 213 16.57 -7.28 -6.73
CA PRO A 213 16.29 -8.65 -6.34
C PRO A 213 16.25 -8.83 -4.82
N THR A 214 15.52 -9.85 -4.37
CA THR A 214 15.66 -10.38 -3.02
C THR A 214 17.09 -10.86 -2.75
N ASP A 215 17.49 -10.85 -1.48
CA ASP A 215 18.84 -11.25 -1.08
C ASP A 215 19.04 -12.77 -1.21
N ASN A 216 20.30 -13.21 -1.25
CA ASN A 216 20.61 -14.64 -1.32
C ASN A 216 19.92 -15.44 -0.19
N GLY A 217 19.31 -16.56 -0.58
CA GLY A 217 18.58 -17.43 0.34
C GLY A 217 17.13 -17.01 0.58
N TRP A 218 16.65 -15.90 0.00
CA TRP A 218 15.23 -15.62 -0.16
C TRP A 218 14.70 -16.18 -1.49
N PRO A 219 13.38 -16.39 -1.63
CA PRO A 219 12.78 -16.73 -2.90
C PRO A 219 13.07 -15.65 -3.95
N PRO A 220 13.34 -16.03 -5.21
CA PRO A 220 13.74 -15.09 -6.26
C PRO A 220 12.56 -14.20 -6.66
N MET A 221 12.58 -12.95 -6.21
CA MET A 221 11.58 -11.94 -6.53
C MET A 221 12.22 -10.57 -6.70
N MET A 222 11.57 -9.67 -7.44
CA MET A 222 11.95 -8.26 -7.49
C MET A 222 11.28 -7.49 -6.36
N ARG A 223 12.05 -6.84 -5.48
CA ARG A 223 11.53 -5.88 -4.51
C ARG A 223 11.36 -4.52 -5.18
N LEU A 224 10.17 -3.96 -5.07
CA LEU A 224 9.78 -2.67 -5.62
C LEU A 224 9.57 -1.67 -4.47
N ASN A 225 10.44 -0.67 -4.37
CA ASN A 225 10.50 0.29 -3.24
C ASN A 225 10.26 1.73 -3.74
N PRO A 226 9.03 2.11 -4.08
CA PRO A 226 8.72 3.45 -4.61
C PRO A 226 8.80 4.57 -3.54
N LEU A 227 8.90 4.22 -2.26
CA LEU A 227 8.92 5.18 -1.15
C LEU A 227 10.32 5.50 -0.60
N LEU A 228 11.40 4.98 -1.20
CA LEU A 228 12.75 5.09 -0.63
C LEU A 228 13.16 6.52 -0.23
N GLU A 229 12.80 7.51 -1.04
CA GLU A 229 13.17 8.91 -0.79
C GLU A 229 12.15 9.71 0.05
N TRP A 230 11.08 9.08 0.53
CA TRP A 230 10.09 9.75 1.37
C TRP A 230 10.62 9.95 2.78
N SER A 231 10.47 11.15 3.33
CA SER A 231 10.75 11.41 4.74
C SER A 231 9.59 10.98 5.65
N TYR A 232 9.85 10.85 6.96
CA TYR A 232 8.80 10.67 7.98
C TYR A 232 7.67 11.71 7.85
N HIS A 233 8.06 12.97 7.65
CA HIS A 233 7.14 14.08 7.50
C HIS A 233 6.37 13.99 6.19
N ASP A 234 6.98 13.55 5.09
CA ASP A 234 6.26 13.39 3.82
C ASP A 234 5.12 12.38 3.92
N VAL A 235 5.34 11.28 4.64
CA VAL A 235 4.32 10.26 4.90
C VAL A 235 3.11 10.87 5.62
N TRP A 236 3.33 11.64 6.69
CA TRP A 236 2.25 12.29 7.42
C TRP A 236 1.57 13.41 6.62
N HIS A 237 2.34 14.26 5.93
CA HIS A 237 1.75 15.28 5.06
C HIS A 237 0.87 14.65 3.99
N TYR A 238 1.31 13.57 3.34
CA TYR A 238 0.49 12.86 2.37
C TYR A 238 -0.79 12.30 2.98
N ILE A 239 -0.68 11.59 4.10
CA ILE A 239 -1.84 11.03 4.82
C ILE A 239 -2.89 12.11 5.10
N HIS A 240 -2.47 13.25 5.66
CA HIS A 240 -3.40 14.33 6.02
C HIS A 240 -3.89 15.12 4.80
N MET A 241 -3.06 15.36 3.79
CA MET A 241 -3.46 16.04 2.56
C MET A 241 -4.50 15.26 1.77
N ASN A 242 -4.41 13.92 1.79
CA ASN A 242 -5.25 13.03 1.01
C ASN A 242 -6.36 12.34 1.82
N CYS A 243 -6.49 12.67 3.10
CA CYS A 243 -7.44 12.06 4.04
C CYS A 243 -7.34 10.52 4.08
N VAL A 244 -6.12 10.00 4.01
CA VAL A 244 -5.88 8.55 4.05
C VAL A 244 -6.13 8.04 5.47
N ALA A 245 -6.92 6.97 5.60
CA ALA A 245 -7.11 6.31 6.89
C ALA A 245 -5.80 5.67 7.37
N TYR A 246 -5.52 5.71 8.67
CA TYR A 246 -4.32 5.12 9.29
C TYR A 246 -4.66 4.41 10.61
N CYS A 247 -3.75 3.56 11.08
CA CYS A 247 -3.90 2.84 12.35
C CYS A 247 -4.04 3.81 13.54
N PRO A 248 -5.04 3.66 14.43
CA PRO A 248 -5.31 4.62 15.51
C PRO A 248 -4.21 4.68 16.58
N LEU A 249 -3.28 3.72 16.64
CA LEU A 249 -2.12 3.79 17.53
C LEU A 249 -1.27 5.03 17.29
N TYR A 250 -1.22 5.53 16.05
CA TYR A 250 -0.51 6.77 15.74
C TYR A 250 -1.11 8.00 16.44
N ASN A 251 -2.39 7.98 16.82
CA ASN A 251 -3.00 9.03 17.65
C ASN A 251 -2.50 8.98 19.10
N LYS A 252 -2.06 7.81 19.56
CA LYS A 252 -1.61 7.52 20.93
C LYS A 252 -0.10 7.67 21.10
N GLY A 253 0.57 8.39 20.18
CA GLY A 253 2.02 8.67 20.24
C GLY A 253 2.94 7.55 19.76
N TYR A 254 2.43 6.46 19.19
CA TYR A 254 3.28 5.49 18.51
C TYR A 254 3.80 6.10 17.20
N THR A 255 5.09 6.05 16.93
CA THR A 255 5.70 6.61 15.70
C THR A 255 6.26 5.52 14.77
N SER A 256 6.53 4.33 15.32
CA SER A 256 6.95 3.12 14.62
C SER A 256 6.29 1.91 15.28
N ILE A 257 5.52 1.12 14.52
CA ILE A 257 4.72 -0.01 15.05
C ILE A 257 5.28 -1.35 14.58
N GLY A 258 5.41 -2.30 15.48
CA GLY A 258 5.77 -3.69 15.19
C GLY A 258 5.15 -4.54 16.28
N TYR A 259 5.90 -5.43 16.93
CA TYR A 259 5.29 -6.29 17.93
C TYR A 259 4.89 -5.55 19.20
N ARG A 260 3.78 -5.99 19.80
CA ARG A 260 3.26 -5.48 21.07
C ARG A 260 4.27 -5.63 22.18
N SER A 261 5.00 -6.75 22.23
CA SER A 261 6.04 -7.00 23.23
C SER A 261 7.22 -6.01 23.18
N ASN A 262 7.45 -5.32 22.05
CA ASN A 262 8.63 -4.49 21.85
C ASN A 262 8.35 -3.06 21.37
N THR A 263 7.10 -2.60 21.46
CA THR A 263 6.70 -1.28 20.98
C THR A 263 5.92 -0.52 22.05
N VAL A 264 6.38 0.67 22.39
CA VAL A 264 5.73 1.62 23.29
C VAL A 264 5.52 2.98 22.58
N PRO A 265 4.64 3.87 23.08
CA PRO A 265 4.56 5.24 22.57
C PRO A 265 5.91 5.95 22.63
N ASN A 266 6.16 6.84 21.67
CA ASN A 266 7.43 7.56 21.56
C ASN A 266 7.62 8.51 22.75
N PRO A 267 8.73 8.41 23.51
CA PRO A 267 8.98 9.25 24.68
C PRO A 267 9.02 10.76 24.36
N HIS A 268 9.41 11.14 23.14
CA HIS A 268 9.46 12.54 22.69
C HIS A 268 8.08 13.17 22.45
N LEU A 269 7.02 12.35 22.47
CA LEU A 269 5.64 12.78 22.33
C LEU A 269 4.89 12.86 23.68
N LYS A 270 5.53 12.50 24.79
CA LYS A 270 4.89 12.55 26.11
C LYS A 270 4.48 13.98 26.46
N ARG A 271 3.22 14.20 26.84
CA ARG A 271 2.76 15.52 27.31
C ARG A 271 3.28 15.76 28.72
N LEU A 272 3.81 16.95 28.96
CA LEU A 272 4.43 17.34 30.23
C LEU A 272 3.42 17.94 31.23
N ASP A 273 2.19 18.26 30.80
CA ASP A 273 1.19 18.93 31.64
C ASP A 273 0.38 17.94 32.50
N LEU A 274 0.84 17.76 33.74
CA LEU A 274 0.13 17.07 34.83
C LEU A 274 -0.79 18.03 35.62
N THR A 275 -1.72 18.73 34.96
CA THR A 275 -2.68 19.61 35.67
C THR A 275 -4.10 19.04 35.78
N SER A 276 -4.37 17.81 35.34
CA SER A 276 -5.65 17.13 35.62
C SER A 276 -5.47 15.99 36.64
N PRO A 277 -6.01 16.11 37.86
CA PRO A 277 -5.88 15.08 38.91
C PRO A 277 -6.82 13.87 38.73
N CYS A 278 -7.44 13.69 37.56
CA CYS A 278 -8.51 12.70 37.39
C CYS A 278 -8.32 11.82 36.16
N SER A 279 -7.26 11.01 36.13
CA SER A 279 -7.28 9.64 35.57
C SER A 279 -5.88 9.05 35.61
N GLY A 280 -5.68 7.96 36.34
CA GLY A 280 -4.47 7.13 36.29
C GLY A 280 -4.34 6.35 34.98
N ALA A 281 -4.56 6.99 33.83
CA ALA A 281 -4.30 6.41 32.53
C ALA A 281 -2.80 6.55 32.21
N GLU A 282 -2.21 5.48 31.68
CA GLU A 282 -0.89 5.49 31.06
C GLU A 282 -0.72 6.74 30.18
N GLY A 283 0.44 7.39 30.29
CA GLY A 283 0.63 8.81 30.00
C GLY A 283 -0.01 9.34 28.72
N ASP A 284 -0.51 10.58 28.76
CA ASP A 284 -1.09 11.26 27.61
C ASP A 284 0.04 11.63 26.61
N TYR A 285 0.00 11.09 25.39
CA TYR A 285 0.98 11.35 24.32
C TYR A 285 0.36 12.22 23.22
N ARG A 286 1.17 13.10 22.63
CA ARG A 286 0.86 13.79 21.38
C ARG A 286 0.85 12.79 20.21
N PRO A 287 0.10 13.04 19.14
CA PRO A 287 0.02 12.14 17.99
C PRO A 287 1.35 12.08 17.21
N ALA A 288 1.52 11.01 16.44
CA ALA A 288 2.76 10.67 15.75
C ALA A 288 3.28 11.79 14.84
N TRP A 289 2.40 12.47 14.11
CA TRP A 289 2.78 13.54 13.19
C TRP A 289 3.32 14.80 13.88
N GLU A 290 3.26 14.89 15.21
CA GLU A 290 3.88 15.96 15.99
C GLU A 290 5.34 15.64 16.39
N LEU A 291 5.89 14.49 15.99
CA LEU A 291 7.29 14.17 16.23
C LEU A 291 8.19 15.10 15.41
N ALA A 292 8.89 16.01 16.08
CA ALA A 292 9.70 17.03 15.40
C ALA A 292 10.92 16.44 14.69
N ASP A 293 11.70 15.62 15.39
CA ASP A 293 12.91 15.01 14.87
C ASP A 293 12.62 13.61 14.30
N PRO A 294 12.68 13.43 12.96
CA PRO A 294 12.39 12.14 12.34
C PRO A 294 13.43 11.07 12.66
N THR A 295 14.63 11.44 13.14
CA THR A 295 15.65 10.45 13.56
C THR A 295 15.23 9.67 14.81
N GLN A 296 14.32 10.24 15.60
CA GLN A 296 13.74 9.66 16.82
C GLN A 296 12.51 8.78 16.54
N GLU A 297 12.18 8.52 15.27
CA GLU A 297 10.98 7.76 14.87
C GLU A 297 10.87 6.40 15.58
N ARG A 298 12.02 5.78 15.90
CA ARG A 298 12.09 4.43 16.46
C ARG A 298 12.40 4.39 17.95
N ASP A 299 12.36 5.52 18.66
CA ASP A 299 12.71 5.57 20.08
C ASP A 299 11.67 4.90 20.99
N GLY A 300 10.49 4.58 20.45
CA GLY A 300 9.50 3.69 21.07
C GLY A 300 9.77 2.19 20.87
N ARG A 301 10.89 1.78 20.26
CA ARG A 301 11.26 0.38 20.04
C ARG A 301 12.15 -0.14 21.15
N LEU A 302 11.65 -1.12 21.91
CA LEU A 302 12.43 -1.79 22.94
C LEU A 302 13.38 -2.79 22.29
N GLN A 303 14.63 -2.86 22.78
CA GLN A 303 15.55 -3.92 22.36
C GLN A 303 15.00 -5.27 22.81
N ARG A 304 15.00 -6.27 21.91
CA ARG A 304 14.72 -7.66 22.31
C ARG A 304 15.87 -8.10 23.22
N LYS A 305 15.55 -8.45 24.47
CA LYS A 305 16.49 -9.07 25.39
C LYS A 305 16.87 -10.47 24.91
#